data_AF-A0A8X7RQN0-F1
#
_entry.id   AF-A0A8X7RQN0-F1
#
_cell.length_a   1.000
_cell.length_b   1.000
_cell.length_c   1.000
_cell.angle_alpha   90.00
_cell.angle_beta   90.00
_cell.angle_gamma   90.00
#
_symmetry.space_group_name_H-M   'P 1'
#
loop_
_entity.id
_entity.type
_entity.pdbx_description
1 polymer ?
#
loop_
_entity_poly.entity_id
_entity_poly.type
_entity_poly.pdbx_seq_one_letter_code
_entity_poly.pdbx_strand_id
1 'polypeptide(L)'
;MDYFSILELPEEIQALVVERVAGNSFQDLYGLRALCKLIKALADRCSVCNFYDVLSVPCGFNMPAELLKTCYTERNSSTLYMKGVSSHLTFRKKDLLS
;
A
#
# COMPACT_ATOMS: atom_id res chain seq x y z
N MET A 1 19.81 25.52 -0.67
CA MET A 1 18.65 24.76 -1.16
C MET A 1 17.59 24.89 -0.08
N ASP A 2 16.60 25.73 -0.31
CA ASP A 2 15.50 25.89 0.64
C ASP A 2 14.58 24.68 0.46
N TYR A 3 14.46 23.87 1.51
CA TYR A 3 13.57 22.71 1.50
C TYR A 3 12.18 23.19 1.90
N PHE A 4 11.21 23.01 0.99
CA PHE A 4 9.80 23.20 1.32
C PHE A 4 9.30 22.07 2.19
N SER A 5 8.66 22.41 3.31
CA SER A 5 8.06 21.39 4.18
C SER A 5 6.76 20.88 3.55
N ILE A 6 6.57 19.57 3.49
CA ILE A 6 5.29 18.96 3.06
C ILE A 6 4.11 19.53 3.86
N LEU A 7 4.34 19.91 5.12
CA LEU A 7 3.32 20.43 6.01
C LEU A 7 2.85 21.86 5.66
N GLU A 8 3.63 22.59 4.86
CA GLU A 8 3.27 23.94 4.40
C GLU A 8 2.38 23.90 3.16
N LEU A 9 2.22 22.73 2.53
CA LEU A 9 1.36 22.55 1.37
C LEU A 9 -0.11 22.43 1.78
N PRO A 10 -1.07 22.80 0.91
CA PRO A 10 -2.48 22.49 1.08
C PRO A 10 -2.74 21.00 1.31
N GLU A 11 -3.76 20.68 2.10
CA GLU A 11 -4.09 19.29 2.45
C GLU A 11 -4.35 18.42 1.21
N GLU A 12 -4.93 18.97 0.13
CA GLU A 12 -5.14 18.20 -1.11
C GLU A 12 -3.82 17.75 -1.73
N ILE A 13 -2.80 18.62 -1.70
CA ILE A 13 -1.48 18.30 -2.25
C ILE A 13 -0.77 17.29 -1.34
N GLN A 14 -0.89 17.43 -0.01
CA GLN A 14 -0.35 16.46 0.93
C GLN A 14 -0.96 15.07 0.72
N ALA A 15 -2.27 14.99 0.50
CA ALA A 15 -2.97 13.73 0.22
C ALA A 15 -2.45 13.07 -1.06
N LEU A 16 -2.28 13.84 -2.14
CA LEU A 16 -1.72 13.34 -3.40
C LEU A 16 -0.29 12.82 -3.24
N VAL A 17 0.55 13.50 -2.46
CA VAL A 17 1.91 13.04 -2.16
C VAL A 17 1.88 11.70 -1.43
N VAL A 18 1.02 11.56 -0.41
CA VAL A 18 0.88 10.31 0.34
C VAL A 18 0.40 9.16 -0.54
N GLU A 19 -0.59 9.39 -1.40
CA GLU A 19 -1.08 8.40 -2.36
C GLU A 19 0.00 7.96 -3.33
N ARG A 20 0.81 8.90 -3.84
CA ARG A 20 1.94 8.60 -4.72
C ARG A 20 3.03 7.82 -4.01
N VAL A 21 3.37 8.18 -2.78
CA VAL A 21 4.39 7.46 -2.00
C VAL A 21 3.92 6.04 -1.69
N ALA A 22 2.64 5.84 -1.37
CA ALA A 22 2.08 4.51 -1.12
C ALA A 22 2.23 3.54 -2.30
N GLY A 23 2.21 4.03 -3.54
CA GLY A 23 2.43 3.22 -4.74
C GLY A 23 3.87 3.06 -5.18
N ASN A 24 4.83 3.77 -4.55
CA ASN A 24 6.24 3.69 -4.95
C ASN A 24 7.12 3.05 -3.88
N SER A 25 6.86 3.32 -2.59
CA SER A 25 7.77 2.91 -1.52
C SER A 25 7.01 2.71 -0.21
N PHE A 26 6.91 1.44 0.18
CA PHE A 26 6.40 1.04 1.49
C PHE A 26 7.15 1.74 2.64
N GLN A 27 8.48 1.78 2.54
CA GLN A 27 9.33 2.37 3.58
C GLN A 27 9.07 3.86 3.75
N ASP A 28 8.98 4.60 2.65
CA ASP A 28 8.75 6.05 2.70
C ASP A 28 7.34 6.38 3.19
N LEU A 29 6.34 5.55 2.87
CA LEU A 29 4.97 5.72 3.39
C LEU A 29 4.95 5.59 4.92
N TYR A 30 5.64 4.59 5.48
CA TYR A 30 5.75 4.44 6.94
C TYR A 30 6.56 5.57 7.58
N GLY A 31 7.58 6.08 6.89
CA GLY A 31 8.31 7.29 7.28
C GLY A 31 7.39 8.51 7.36
N LEU A 32 6.59 8.75 6.32
CA LEU A 32 5.58 9.81 6.29
C LEU A 32 4.56 9.66 7.42
N ARG A 33 4.09 8.43 7.67
CA ARG A 33 3.14 8.12 8.75
C ARG A 33 3.68 8.49 10.13
N ALA A 34 5.00 8.45 10.32
CA ALA A 34 5.66 8.83 11.57
C ALA A 34 5.88 10.34 11.72
N LEU A 35 5.69 11.13 10.65
CA LEU A 35 6.02 12.56 10.62
C LEU A 35 5.09 13.39 11.53
N CYS A 36 3.77 13.27 11.34
CA CYS A 36 2.80 14.01 12.15
C CYS A 36 1.39 13.38 12.11
N LYS A 37 0.49 13.87 12.97
CA LYS A 37 -0.90 13.36 13.08
C LYS A 37 -1.71 13.54 11.79
N LEU A 38 -1.53 14.66 11.10
CA LEU A 38 -2.23 14.94 9.84
C LEU A 38 -1.83 13.96 8.74
N ILE A 39 -0.53 13.83 8.49
CA ILE A 39 0.01 12.90 7.47
C ILE A 39 -0.35 11.45 7.83
N LYS A 40 -0.31 11.08 9.11
CA LYS A 40 -0.79 9.78 9.56
C LYS A 40 -2.25 9.55 9.20
N ALA A 41 -3.12 10.53 9.45
CA ALA A 41 -4.54 10.44 9.11
C ALA A 41 -4.76 10.33 7.59
N LEU A 42 -3.96 11.04 6.79
CA LEU A 42 -3.98 10.92 5.33
C LEU A 42 -3.53 9.53 4.86
N ALA A 43 -2.44 9.00 5.42
CA ALA A 43 -1.90 7.68 5.08
C ALA A 43 -2.83 6.52 5.48
N ASP A 44 -3.67 6.73 6.50
CA ASP A 44 -4.65 5.75 6.98
C ASP A 44 -5.98 5.83 6.21
N ARG A 45 -6.16 6.74 5.24
CA ARG A 45 -7.37 6.81 4.41
C ARG A 45 -7.47 5.59 3.49
N CYS A 46 -8.71 5.11 3.27
CA CYS A 46 -8.98 4.02 2.33
C CYS A 46 -8.52 4.33 0.89
N SER A 47 -8.53 5.60 0.46
CA SER A 47 -8.08 5.99 -0.89
C SER A 47 -6.61 5.63 -1.14
N VAL A 48 -5.78 5.63 -0.11
CA VAL A 48 -4.36 5.25 -0.19
C VAL A 48 -4.20 3.75 -0.42
N CYS A 49 -5.14 2.92 0.05
CA CYS A 49 -5.12 1.48 -0.15
C CYS A 49 -5.23 1.09 -1.64
N ASN A 50 -5.87 1.94 -2.47
CA ASN A 50 -5.92 1.73 -3.92
C ASN A 50 -4.55 1.79 -4.58
N PHE A 51 -3.72 2.74 -4.14
CA PHE A 51 -2.39 2.95 -4.71
C PHE A 51 -1.32 2.09 -4.06
N TYR A 52 -1.62 1.47 -2.93
CA TYR A 52 -0.66 0.70 -2.15
C TYR A 52 0.01 -0.40 -2.98
N ASP A 53 1.33 -0.32 -3.17
CA ASP A 53 2.03 -1.41 -3.85
C ASP A 53 2.37 -2.52 -2.87
N VAL A 54 1.45 -3.49 -2.76
CA VAL A 54 1.64 -4.68 -1.92
C VAL A 54 2.83 -5.52 -2.36
N LEU A 55 3.24 -5.45 -3.63
CA LEU A 55 4.40 -6.21 -4.13
C LEU A 55 5.72 -5.58 -3.71
N SER A 56 5.74 -4.28 -3.38
CA SER A 56 6.91 -3.58 -2.85
C SER A 56 7.25 -3.97 -1.41
N VAL A 57 6.34 -4.67 -0.71
CA VAL A 57 6.58 -5.14 0.65
C VAL A 57 7.70 -6.19 0.63
N PRO A 58 8.81 -5.97 1.37
CA PRO A 58 9.91 -6.92 1.39
C PRO A 58 9.43 -8.32 1.77
N CYS A 59 9.88 -9.34 1.03
CA CYS A 59 9.58 -10.73 1.37
C CYS A 59 10.01 -11.03 2.82
N GLY A 60 9.05 -11.51 3.64
CA GLY A 60 9.27 -11.79 5.07
C GLY A 60 8.70 -10.72 6.02
N PHE A 61 8.28 -9.56 5.51
CA PHE A 61 7.45 -8.65 6.28
C PHE A 61 6.00 -9.17 6.32
N ASN A 62 5.47 -9.39 7.53
CA ASN A 62 4.06 -9.68 7.69
C ASN A 62 3.26 -8.40 7.48
N MET A 63 2.70 -8.24 6.28
CA MET A 63 1.68 -7.23 6.05
C MET A 63 0.52 -7.47 7.05
N PRO A 64 0.01 -6.41 7.72
CA PRO A 64 -1.16 -6.57 8.57
C PRO A 64 -2.34 -7.14 7.78
N ALA A 65 -2.95 -8.22 8.28
CA ALA A 65 -4.05 -8.90 7.58
C ALA A 65 -5.24 -7.97 7.29
N GLU A 66 -5.55 -7.06 8.21
CA GLU A 66 -6.59 -6.04 8.00
C GLU A 66 -6.25 -5.07 6.88
N LEU A 67 -4.98 -4.66 6.74
CA LEU A 67 -4.57 -3.77 5.65
C LEU A 67 -4.70 -4.48 4.29
N LEU A 68 -4.30 -5.75 4.22
CA LEU A 68 -4.44 -6.56 3.00
C LEU A 68 -5.92 -6.75 2.62
N LYS A 69 -6.79 -6.97 3.62
CA LYS A 69 -8.24 -7.09 3.43
C LYS A 69 -8.87 -5.79 2.93
N THR A 70 -8.48 -4.65 3.49
CA THR A 70 -8.94 -3.34 3.01
C THR A 70 -8.48 -3.08 1.58
N CYS A 71 -7.21 -3.33 1.26
CA CYS A 71 -6.70 -3.19 -0.11
C CYS A 71 -7.48 -4.06 -1.12
N TYR A 72 -7.84 -5.29 -0.74
CA TYR A 72 -8.66 -6.16 -1.57
C TYR A 72 -10.08 -5.61 -1.79
N THR A 73 -10.73 -5.12 -0.72
CA THR A 73 -12.08 -4.50 -0.80
C THR A 73 -12.08 -3.29 -1.72
N GLU A 74 -11.02 -2.48 -1.67
CA GLU A 74 -10.83 -1.31 -2.53
C GLU A 74 -10.45 -1.68 -3.98
N ARG A 75 -10.25 -2.97 -4.29
CA ARG A 75 -9.82 -3.49 -5.61
C ARG A 75 -8.42 -3.05 -6.03
N ASN A 76 -7.51 -2.95 -5.09
CA ASN A 76 -6.08 -2.72 -5.37
C ASN A 76 -5.53 -3.80 -6.31
N SER A 77 -4.89 -3.36 -7.40
CA SER A 77 -4.37 -4.22 -8.47
C SER A 77 -3.35 -5.24 -7.97
N SER A 78 -2.44 -4.84 -7.08
CA SER A 78 -1.42 -5.73 -6.50
C SER A 78 -2.05 -6.86 -5.67
N THR A 79 -3.09 -6.57 -4.88
CA THR A 79 -3.79 -7.63 -4.12
C THR A 79 -4.58 -8.57 -5.01
N LEU A 80 -5.23 -8.06 -6.06
CA LEU A 80 -5.95 -8.88 -7.04
C LEU A 80 -4.97 -9.82 -7.78
N TYR A 81 -3.80 -9.31 -8.16
CA TYR A 81 -2.74 -10.10 -8.76
C TYR A 81 -2.26 -11.22 -7.82
N MET A 82 -1.94 -10.90 -6.56
CA MET A 82 -1.52 -11.90 -5.57
C MET A 82 -2.58 -13.00 -5.37
N LYS A 83 -3.87 -12.62 -5.32
CA LYS A 83 -4.97 -13.58 -5.23
C LYS A 83 -5.03 -14.49 -6.45
N GLY A 84 -4.85 -13.94 -7.66
CA GLY A 84 -4.78 -14.70 -8.91
C GLY A 84 -3.63 -15.72 -8.91
N VAL A 85 -2.42 -15.28 -8.53
CA VAL A 85 -1.23 -16.16 -8.44
C VAL A 85 -1.45 -17.30 -7.44
N SER A 86 -2.01 -16.99 -6.26
CA SER A 86 -2.33 -18.01 -5.25
C SER A 86 -3.31 -19.06 -5.79
N SER A 87 -4.34 -18.64 -6.51
CA SER A 87 -5.31 -19.54 -7.12
C SER A 87 -4.66 -20.43 -8.19
N HIS A 88 -3.81 -19.86 -9.05
CA HIS A 88 -3.09 -20.60 -10.10
C HIS A 88 -2.12 -21.63 -9.52
N LEU A 89 -1.36 -21.28 -8.47
CA LEU A 89 -0.47 -22.21 -7.78
C LEU A 89 -1.23 -23.35 -7.10
N THR A 90 -2.40 -23.04 -6.50
CA THR A 90 -3.25 -24.06 -5.87
C THR A 90 -3.82 -25.03 -6.89
N PHE A 91 -4.23 -24.52 -8.06
CA PHE A 91 -4.69 -25.34 -9.17
C PHE A 91 -3.59 -26.28 -9.66
N ARG A 92 -2.40 -25.77 -9.98
CA ARG A 92 -1.27 -26.59 -10.41
C ARG A 92 -0.86 -27.68 -9.42
N LYS A 93 -0.92 -27.40 -8.11
CA LYS A 93 -0.64 -28.40 -7.08
C LYS A 93 -1.66 -29.55 -7.09
N LYS A 94 -2.93 -29.27 -7.39
CA LYS A 94 -3.96 -30.31 -7.50
C LYS A 94 -3.72 -31.20 -8.73
N ASP A 95 -3.33 -30.61 -9.86
CA ASP A 95 -3.03 -31.36 -11.08
C ASP A 95 -1.77 -32.26 -10.94
N LEU A 96 -0.76 -31.81 -10.19
CA LEU A 96 0.46 -32.58 -9.93
C LEU A 96 0.28 -33.73 -8.93
N LEU A 97 -0.82 -33.74 -8.17
CA LEU A 97 -1.15 -34.75 -7.16
C LEU A 97 -2.31 -35.67 -7.60
N SER A 98 -2.79 -35.51 -8.84
CA SER A 98 -3.81 -36.37 -9.49
C SER A 98 -3.17 -37.30 -10.52
#